data_AF-A0A2K6TV24-F1
#
_entry.id   AF-A0A2K6TV24-F1
#
_cell.length_a   1.000
_cell.length_b   1.000
_cell.length_c   1.000
_cell.angle_alpha   90.00
_cell.angle_beta   90.00
_cell.angle_gamma   90.00
#
_symmetry.space_group_name_H-M   'P 1'
#
loop_
_entity.id
_entity.type
_entity.pdbx_description
1 polymer ?
#
loop_
_entity_poly.entity_id
_entity_poly.type
_entity_poly.pdbx_seq_one_letter_code
_entity_poly.pdbx_strand_id
1 'polypeptide(L)'
;MQQLLSQPQHAREKELVLLRRSLAEGERARAAGDVLCRSLASETHQLRRTLTATAHMCQHLAKCLEERQQAQRSTGERSPDEVEDLNAKWQRYDASRDEYVRGLHAQLRGLQIPHEPELMRKEISRLNRQLEETINSCAEVKQELAASRRARDAALERVQMLEQQILAYKDDFMSERADRERAQSRIQELEEKVTSLLQQVSWRQDSQELDACRTHAGSKTAKYLATDALALIVPRGSRPGTGSQQLEPPAEDGHPGAAQKGQGDLQCPHCLHCFSDEQGEELLRHVAECCQ
;
A
#
# COMPACT_ATOMS: atom_id res chain seq x y z
N MET A 1 -7.16 -31.90 -29.88
CA MET A 1 -8.13 -31.85 -28.77
C MET A 1 -7.55 -32.13 -27.38
N GLN A 2 -6.37 -32.73 -27.21
CA GLN A 2 -5.93 -33.21 -25.88
C GLN A 2 -5.20 -32.17 -25.00
N GLN A 3 -4.69 -31.06 -25.56
CA GLN A 3 -4.02 -29.99 -24.80
C GLN A 3 -4.98 -29.07 -24.03
N LEU A 4 -6.29 -29.11 -24.31
CA LEU A 4 -7.29 -28.29 -23.61
C LEU A 4 -7.66 -28.81 -22.22
N LEU A 5 -7.08 -29.94 -21.76
CA LEU A 5 -7.42 -30.56 -20.48
C LEU A 5 -6.38 -30.35 -19.36
N SER A 6 -5.17 -29.89 -19.67
CA SER A 6 -4.07 -29.73 -18.68
C SER A 6 -3.95 -28.33 -18.05
N GLN A 7 -4.67 -27.31 -18.54
CA GLN A 7 -4.72 -26.00 -17.84
C GLN A 7 -5.49 -26.11 -16.51
N PRO A 8 -5.06 -25.46 -15.41
CA PRO A 8 -5.86 -25.38 -14.19
C PRO A 8 -7.19 -24.66 -14.46
N GLN A 9 -8.29 -25.13 -13.85
CA GLN A 9 -9.66 -24.66 -14.11
C GLN A 9 -9.78 -23.13 -14.05
N HIS A 10 -9.15 -22.52 -13.04
CA HIS A 10 -9.13 -21.07 -12.82
C HIS A 10 -8.50 -20.26 -13.99
N ALA A 11 -7.60 -20.84 -14.79
CA ALA A 11 -7.06 -20.17 -15.97
C ALA A 11 -8.10 -20.11 -17.11
N ARG A 12 -8.83 -21.20 -17.34
CA ARG A 12 -9.92 -21.25 -18.34
C ARG A 12 -11.10 -20.37 -17.94
N GLU A 13 -11.40 -20.27 -16.65
CA GLU A 13 -12.42 -19.35 -16.14
C GLU A 13 -12.05 -17.89 -16.44
N LYS A 14 -10.79 -17.49 -16.24
CA LYS A 14 -10.30 -16.15 -16.63
C LYS A 14 -10.42 -15.92 -18.13
N GLU A 15 -10.02 -16.90 -18.94
CA GLU A 15 -10.12 -16.82 -20.41
C GLU A 15 -11.59 -16.70 -20.87
N LEU A 16 -12.51 -17.49 -20.29
CA LEU A 16 -13.94 -17.40 -20.55
C LEU A 16 -14.55 -16.05 -20.13
N VAL A 17 -14.09 -15.45 -19.03
CA VAL A 17 -14.52 -14.09 -18.61
C VAL A 17 -14.03 -13.04 -19.60
N LEU A 18 -12.78 -13.14 -20.07
CA LEU A 18 -12.24 -12.23 -21.09
C LEU A 18 -12.94 -12.38 -22.44
N LEU A 19 -13.22 -13.61 -22.89
CA LEU A 19 -13.96 -13.89 -24.12
C LEU A 19 -15.41 -13.39 -24.03
N ARG A 20 -16.12 -13.63 -22.91
CA ARG A 20 -17.47 -13.09 -22.67
C ARG A 20 -17.48 -11.57 -22.69
N ARG A 21 -16.47 -10.93 -22.09
CA ARG A 21 -16.31 -9.47 -22.13
C ARG A 21 -16.10 -8.95 -23.55
N SER A 22 -15.20 -9.57 -24.31
CA SER A 22 -14.92 -9.22 -25.72
C SER A 22 -16.15 -9.41 -26.62
N LEU A 23 -16.90 -10.50 -26.44
CA LEU A 23 -18.16 -10.72 -27.16
C LEU A 23 -19.20 -9.64 -26.81
N ALA A 24 -19.40 -9.33 -25.53
CA ALA A 24 -20.32 -8.28 -25.10
C ALA A 24 -19.89 -6.86 -25.56
N GLU A 25 -18.58 -6.62 -25.70
CA GLU A 25 -18.03 -5.39 -26.28
C GLU A 25 -18.28 -5.35 -27.81
N GLY A 26 -18.11 -6.47 -28.51
CA GLY A 26 -18.43 -6.60 -29.94
C GLY A 26 -19.94 -6.49 -30.25
N GLU A 27 -20.81 -7.04 -29.40
CA GLU A 27 -22.26 -6.88 -29.49
C GLU A 27 -22.69 -5.43 -29.25
N ARG A 28 -22.10 -4.75 -28.26
CA ARG A 28 -22.32 -3.31 -28.04
C ARG A 28 -21.85 -2.46 -29.22
N ALA A 29 -20.69 -2.77 -29.80
CA ALA A 29 -20.20 -2.08 -30.99
C ALA A 29 -21.11 -2.28 -32.22
N ARG A 30 -21.61 -3.51 -32.43
CA ARG A 30 -22.59 -3.81 -33.49
C ARG A 30 -23.92 -3.08 -33.28
N ALA A 31 -24.47 -3.12 -32.06
CA ALA A 31 -25.72 -2.43 -31.73
C ALA A 31 -25.61 -0.91 -31.92
N ALA A 32 -24.47 -0.32 -31.55
CA ALA A 32 -24.18 1.10 -31.82
C ALA A 32 -24.09 1.38 -33.33
N GLY A 33 -23.40 0.54 -34.10
CA GLY A 33 -23.34 0.61 -35.56
C GLY A 33 -24.72 0.55 -36.21
N ASP A 34 -25.57 -0.39 -35.80
CA ASP A 34 -26.94 -0.53 -36.30
C ASP A 34 -27.82 0.71 -36.02
N VAL A 35 -27.67 1.33 -34.84
CA VAL A 35 -28.37 2.57 -34.50
C VAL A 35 -27.90 3.72 -35.39
N LEU A 36 -26.58 3.88 -35.59
CA LEU A 36 -26.02 4.91 -36.46
C LEU A 36 -26.45 4.71 -37.92
N CYS A 37 -26.40 3.49 -38.44
CA CYS A 37 -26.86 3.15 -39.79
C CYS A 37 -28.36 3.46 -39.97
N ARG A 38 -29.21 3.15 -38.99
CA ARG A 38 -30.63 3.51 -39.01
C ARG A 38 -30.87 5.02 -38.96
N SER A 39 -30.13 5.75 -38.12
CA SER A 39 -30.23 7.23 -38.05
C SER A 39 -29.86 7.86 -39.39
N LEU A 40 -28.68 7.52 -39.92
CA LEU A 40 -28.18 8.05 -41.19
C LEU A 40 -29.11 7.73 -42.38
N ALA A 41 -29.70 6.54 -42.41
CA ALA A 41 -30.71 6.20 -43.41
C ALA A 41 -31.98 7.06 -43.25
N SER A 42 -32.46 7.26 -42.02
CA SER A 42 -33.65 8.08 -41.75
C SER A 42 -33.43 9.55 -42.11
N GLU A 43 -32.27 10.11 -41.78
CA GLU A 43 -31.84 11.46 -42.15
C GLU A 43 -31.72 11.61 -43.67
N THR A 44 -31.11 10.62 -44.35
CA THR A 44 -31.03 10.60 -45.82
C THR A 44 -32.42 10.58 -46.46
N HIS A 45 -33.38 9.82 -45.92
CA HIS A 45 -34.76 9.82 -46.39
C HIS A 45 -35.48 11.15 -46.10
N GLN A 46 -35.25 11.76 -44.94
CA GLN A 46 -35.80 13.07 -44.59
C GLN A 46 -35.26 14.17 -45.51
N LEU A 47 -33.94 14.22 -45.72
CA LEU A 47 -33.30 15.16 -46.64
C LEU A 47 -33.81 14.99 -48.07
N ARG A 48 -33.97 13.75 -48.56
CA ARG A 48 -34.59 13.50 -49.88
C ARG A 48 -36.02 14.04 -49.96
N ARG A 49 -36.87 13.77 -48.96
CA ARG A 49 -38.26 14.30 -48.92
C ARG A 49 -38.28 15.83 -48.91
N THR A 50 -37.43 16.46 -48.08
CA THR A 50 -37.30 17.92 -48.01
C THR A 50 -36.85 18.49 -49.35
N LEU A 51 -35.84 17.89 -49.99
CA LEU A 51 -35.34 18.33 -51.29
C LEU A 51 -36.41 18.19 -52.39
N THR A 52 -37.20 17.11 -52.40
CA THR A 52 -38.33 16.95 -53.32
C THR A 52 -39.41 18.02 -53.06
N ALA A 53 -39.73 18.30 -51.81
CA ALA A 53 -40.69 19.35 -51.46
C ALA A 53 -40.20 20.75 -51.87
N THR A 54 -38.93 21.09 -51.63
CA THR A 54 -38.37 22.37 -52.07
C THR A 54 -38.28 22.46 -53.58
N ALA A 55 -37.95 21.37 -54.29
CA ALA A 55 -37.98 21.33 -55.75
C ALA A 55 -39.38 21.61 -56.30
N HIS A 56 -40.43 21.02 -55.73
CA HIS A 56 -41.82 21.31 -56.12
C HIS A 56 -42.25 22.75 -55.80
N MET A 57 -41.84 23.30 -54.65
CA MET A 57 -42.09 24.72 -54.34
C MET A 57 -41.39 25.64 -55.35
N CYS A 58 -40.13 25.37 -55.69
CA CYS A 58 -39.38 26.13 -56.69
C CYS A 58 -40.01 26.03 -58.09
N GLN A 59 -40.45 24.84 -58.51
CA GLN A 59 -41.19 24.64 -59.77
C GLN A 59 -42.50 25.43 -59.80
N HIS A 60 -43.27 25.40 -58.71
CA HIS A 60 -44.52 26.15 -58.57
C HIS A 60 -44.26 27.66 -58.62
N LEU A 61 -43.26 28.16 -57.89
CA LEU A 61 -42.88 29.56 -57.90
C LEU A 61 -42.39 30.02 -59.28
N ALA A 62 -41.58 29.21 -59.97
CA ALA A 62 -41.16 29.50 -61.34
C ALA A 62 -42.37 29.64 -62.28
N LYS A 63 -43.30 28.69 -62.25
CA LYS A 63 -44.54 28.74 -63.05
C LYS A 63 -45.39 29.98 -62.74
N CYS A 64 -45.60 30.31 -61.46
CA CYS A 64 -46.35 31.51 -61.08
C CYS A 64 -45.63 32.82 -61.48
N LEU A 65 -44.30 32.84 -61.51
CA LEU A 65 -43.52 34.00 -61.99
C LEU A 65 -43.60 34.13 -63.51
N GLU A 66 -43.55 33.03 -64.26
CA GLU A 66 -43.77 33.02 -65.71
C GLU A 66 -45.19 33.49 -66.07
N GLU A 67 -46.22 32.97 -65.39
CA GLU A 67 -47.61 33.41 -65.54
C GLU A 67 -47.78 34.91 -65.22
N ARG A 68 -47.18 35.40 -64.12
CA ARG A 68 -47.17 36.84 -63.80
C ARG A 68 -46.44 37.67 -64.86
N GLN A 69 -45.29 37.21 -65.37
CA GLN A 69 -44.52 37.94 -66.37
C GLN A 69 -45.25 37.97 -67.72
N GLN A 70 -45.95 36.89 -68.09
CA GLN A 70 -46.81 36.87 -69.29
C GLN A 70 -48.01 37.82 -69.12
N ALA A 71 -48.69 37.80 -67.97
CA ALA A 71 -49.77 38.74 -67.65
C ALA A 71 -49.30 40.21 -67.61
N GLN A 72 -48.08 40.46 -67.13
CA GLN A 72 -47.48 41.80 -67.06
C GLN A 72 -46.86 42.25 -68.41
N ARG A 73 -46.68 41.34 -69.38
CA ARG A 73 -46.37 41.69 -70.78
C ARG A 73 -47.62 41.96 -71.62
N SER A 74 -48.76 41.37 -71.27
CA SER A 74 -50.06 41.63 -71.92
C SER A 74 -50.85 42.77 -71.26
N THR A 75 -50.58 43.10 -70.01
CA THR A 75 -51.10 44.28 -69.31
C THR A 75 -50.01 45.34 -69.31
N GLY A 76 -50.15 46.36 -70.16
CA GLY A 76 -49.17 47.44 -70.32
C GLY A 76 -48.81 48.15 -69.01
N GLU A 77 -47.65 48.82 -69.04
CA GLU A 77 -46.98 49.50 -67.92
C GLU A 77 -47.95 50.06 -66.86
N ARG A 78 -47.86 49.53 -65.62
CA ARG A 78 -48.53 50.14 -64.47
C ARG A 78 -48.06 51.58 -64.31
N SER A 79 -48.99 52.48 -64.01
CA SER A 79 -48.66 53.87 -63.71
C SER A 79 -47.68 53.94 -62.52
N PRO A 80 -46.74 54.92 -62.53
CA PRO A 80 -45.83 55.12 -61.41
C PRO A 80 -46.57 55.24 -60.07
N ASP A 81 -47.69 55.95 -60.05
CA ASP A 81 -48.53 56.17 -58.87
C ASP A 81 -49.04 54.87 -58.22
N GLU A 82 -49.43 53.86 -59.03
CA GLU A 82 -49.84 52.54 -58.51
C GLU A 82 -48.66 51.79 -57.87
N VAL A 83 -47.46 51.92 -58.44
CA VAL A 83 -46.25 51.29 -57.90
C VAL A 83 -45.82 51.98 -56.59
N GLU A 84 -45.95 53.30 -56.51
CA GLU A 84 -45.68 54.08 -55.31
C GLU A 84 -46.65 53.77 -54.16
N ASP A 85 -47.96 53.67 -54.42
CA ASP A 85 -48.94 53.26 -53.39
C ASP A 85 -48.71 51.81 -52.92
N LEU A 86 -48.39 50.87 -53.82
CA LEU A 86 -48.01 49.51 -53.43
C LEU A 86 -46.72 49.48 -52.59
N ASN A 87 -45.72 50.30 -52.92
CA ASN A 87 -44.48 50.43 -52.14
C ASN A 87 -44.77 51.02 -50.75
N ALA A 88 -45.58 52.08 -50.66
CA ALA A 88 -46.00 52.67 -49.38
C ALA A 88 -46.78 51.67 -48.50
N LYS A 89 -47.64 50.83 -49.09
CA LYS A 89 -48.33 49.73 -48.39
C LYS A 89 -47.36 48.66 -47.90
N TRP A 90 -46.40 48.26 -48.74
CA TRP A 90 -45.39 47.26 -48.37
C TRP A 90 -44.50 47.77 -47.23
N GLN A 91 -44.03 49.02 -47.29
CA GLN A 91 -43.23 49.64 -46.21
C GLN A 91 -43.98 49.71 -44.88
N ARG A 92 -45.28 50.02 -44.88
CA ARG A 92 -46.12 49.99 -43.67
C ARG A 92 -46.25 48.57 -43.10
N TYR A 93 -46.42 47.57 -43.95
CA TYR A 93 -46.46 46.17 -43.53
C TYR A 93 -45.11 45.70 -42.97
N ASP A 94 -44.00 46.04 -43.64
CA ASP A 94 -42.64 45.68 -43.23
C ASP A 94 -42.30 46.29 -41.86
N ALA A 95 -42.60 47.59 -41.67
CA ALA A 95 -42.45 48.28 -40.40
C ALA A 95 -43.30 47.65 -39.27
N SER A 96 -44.58 47.33 -39.54
CA SER A 96 -45.48 46.71 -38.56
C SER A 96 -45.06 45.27 -38.21
N ARG A 97 -44.61 44.48 -39.19
CA ARG A 97 -44.03 43.16 -38.98
C ARG A 97 -42.80 43.27 -38.07
N ASP A 98 -41.92 44.22 -38.33
CA ASP A 98 -40.71 44.41 -37.54
C ASP A 98 -41.01 44.89 -36.12
N GLU A 99 -42.04 45.71 -35.91
CA GLU A 99 -42.54 46.04 -34.57
C GLU A 99 -43.10 44.82 -33.84
N TYR A 100 -43.90 44.00 -34.51
CA TYR A 100 -44.43 42.75 -33.95
C TYR A 100 -43.32 41.77 -33.59
N VAL A 101 -42.33 41.58 -34.48
CA VAL A 101 -41.15 40.73 -34.24
C VAL A 101 -40.31 41.28 -33.10
N ARG A 102 -40.10 42.60 -33.00
CA ARG A 102 -39.44 43.23 -31.83
C ARG A 102 -40.23 42.97 -30.53
N GLY A 103 -41.56 43.05 -30.58
CA GLY A 103 -42.45 42.73 -29.46
C GLY A 103 -42.30 41.28 -28.98
N LEU A 104 -42.31 40.31 -29.89
CA LEU A 104 -42.06 38.90 -29.58
C LEU A 104 -40.67 38.67 -28.96
N HIS A 105 -39.62 39.30 -29.51
CA HIS A 105 -38.27 39.21 -28.93
C HIS A 105 -38.20 39.82 -27.52
N ALA A 106 -38.91 40.91 -27.25
CA ALA A 106 -39.00 41.49 -25.92
C ALA A 106 -39.74 40.58 -24.94
N GLN A 107 -40.86 39.97 -25.35
CA GLN A 107 -41.60 38.98 -24.56
C GLN A 107 -40.75 37.73 -24.26
N LEU A 108 -40.09 37.15 -25.26
CA LEU A 108 -39.20 36.01 -25.09
C LEU A 108 -37.98 36.33 -24.20
N ARG A 109 -37.49 37.57 -24.22
CA ARG A 109 -36.43 38.05 -23.32
C ARG A 109 -36.94 38.30 -21.90
N GLY A 110 -38.21 38.68 -21.73
CA GLY A 110 -38.85 38.81 -20.42
C GLY A 110 -39.17 37.47 -19.76
N LEU A 111 -39.48 36.44 -20.56
CA LEU A 111 -39.71 35.06 -20.11
C LEU A 111 -38.41 34.30 -19.82
N GLN A 112 -37.35 34.56 -20.59
CA GLN A 112 -36.01 34.08 -20.24
C GLN A 112 -35.47 34.87 -19.04
N ILE A 113 -35.60 34.31 -17.85
CA ILE A 113 -34.95 34.83 -16.64
C ILE A 113 -33.42 34.81 -16.88
N PRO A 114 -32.74 35.97 -17.05
CA PRO A 114 -31.31 35.97 -17.41
C PRO A 114 -30.42 35.35 -16.32
N HIS A 115 -30.97 35.24 -15.12
CA HIS A 115 -30.32 34.74 -13.91
C HIS A 115 -30.37 33.22 -13.75
N GLU A 116 -31.29 32.47 -14.37
CA GLU A 116 -31.34 31.01 -14.23
C GLU A 116 -30.09 30.31 -14.79
N PRO A 117 -29.56 30.65 -15.99
CA PRO A 117 -28.30 30.11 -16.47
C PRO A 117 -27.11 30.50 -15.59
N GLU A 118 -27.16 31.66 -14.92
CA GLU A 118 -26.11 32.10 -14.00
C GLU A 118 -26.14 31.36 -12.66
N LEU A 119 -27.33 31.12 -12.10
CA LEU A 119 -27.51 30.30 -10.91
C LEU A 119 -27.03 28.86 -11.17
N MET A 120 -27.41 28.29 -12.31
CA MET A 120 -26.96 26.95 -12.70
C MET A 120 -25.43 26.90 -12.88
N ARG A 121 -24.80 27.91 -13.50
CA ARG A 121 -23.34 28.01 -13.57
C ARG A 121 -22.68 28.12 -12.19
N LYS A 122 -23.21 28.97 -11.30
CA LYS A 122 -22.71 29.13 -9.92
C LYS A 122 -22.82 27.82 -9.13
N GLU A 123 -23.92 27.08 -9.28
CA GLU A 123 -24.14 25.79 -8.61
C GLU A 123 -23.23 24.69 -9.18
N ILE A 124 -23.03 24.64 -10.50
CA ILE A 124 -22.03 23.74 -11.12
C ILE A 124 -20.62 24.06 -10.57
N SER A 125 -20.22 25.32 -10.47
CA SER A 125 -18.94 25.70 -9.86
C SER A 125 -18.85 25.30 -8.38
N ARG A 126 -19.94 25.45 -7.61
CA ARG A 126 -20.01 25.04 -6.20
C ARG A 126 -19.85 23.53 -6.03
N LEU A 127 -20.57 22.75 -6.84
CA LEU A 127 -20.52 21.29 -6.84
C LEU A 127 -19.17 20.76 -7.33
N ASN A 128 -18.56 21.38 -8.35
CA ASN A 128 -17.24 21.00 -8.84
C ASN A 128 -16.16 21.22 -7.76
N ARG A 129 -16.16 22.36 -7.07
CA ARG A 129 -15.26 22.60 -5.93
C ARG A 129 -15.47 21.56 -4.83
N GLN A 130 -16.72 21.28 -4.47
CA GLN A 130 -17.04 20.29 -3.44
C GLN A 130 -16.60 18.87 -3.86
N LEU A 131 -16.75 18.50 -5.14
CA LEU A 131 -16.25 17.24 -5.68
C LEU A 131 -14.72 17.17 -5.59
N GLU A 132 -14.01 18.21 -6.00
CA GLU A 132 -12.55 18.29 -5.93
C GLU A 132 -12.03 18.18 -4.48
N GLU A 133 -12.68 18.86 -3.53
CA GLU A 133 -12.42 18.74 -2.09
C GLU A 133 -12.62 17.29 -1.59
N THR A 134 -13.72 16.62 -1.99
CA THR A 134 -13.93 15.21 -1.62
C THR A 134 -12.94 14.25 -2.28
N ILE A 135 -12.50 14.53 -3.52
CA ILE A 135 -11.47 13.75 -4.21
C ILE A 135 -10.13 13.88 -3.48
N ASN A 136 -9.75 15.10 -3.08
CA ASN A 136 -8.51 15.38 -2.35
C ASN A 136 -8.51 14.69 -0.98
N SER A 137 -9.57 14.85 -0.18
CA SER A 137 -9.71 14.13 1.10
C SER A 137 -9.67 12.61 0.92
N CYS A 138 -10.32 12.09 -0.14
CA CYS A 138 -10.24 10.67 -0.49
C CYS A 138 -8.84 10.24 -0.96
N ALA A 139 -8.01 11.13 -1.49
CA ALA A 139 -6.62 10.85 -1.87
C ALA A 139 -5.71 10.81 -0.64
N GLU A 140 -5.89 11.73 0.31
CA GLU A 140 -5.20 11.74 1.61
C GLU A 140 -5.43 10.43 2.37
N VAL A 141 -6.69 10.04 2.59
CA VAL A 141 -7.04 8.78 3.29
C VAL A 141 -6.48 7.53 2.55
N LYS A 142 -6.44 7.54 1.21
CA LYS A 142 -5.79 6.46 0.44
C LYS A 142 -4.28 6.42 0.65
N GLN A 143 -3.62 7.57 0.74
CA GLN A 143 -2.18 7.68 1.00
C GLN A 143 -1.84 7.22 2.41
N GLU A 144 -2.63 7.61 3.42
CA GLU A 144 -2.51 7.14 4.80
C GLU A 144 -2.71 5.62 4.91
N LEU A 145 -3.76 5.07 4.28
CA LEU A 145 -3.98 3.63 4.22
C LEU A 145 -2.82 2.89 3.55
N ALA A 146 -2.23 3.46 2.49
CA ALA A 146 -1.05 2.88 1.85
C ALA A 146 0.20 2.97 2.75
N ALA A 147 0.38 4.05 3.52
CA ALA A 147 1.46 4.17 4.49
C ALA A 147 1.29 3.16 5.65
N SER A 148 0.09 3.05 6.21
CA SER A 148 -0.27 2.09 7.26
C SER A 148 -0.04 0.63 6.81
N ARG A 149 -0.42 0.28 5.57
CA ARG A 149 -0.11 -1.04 4.99
C ARG A 149 1.39 -1.31 4.94
N ARG A 150 2.20 -0.39 4.39
CA ARG A 150 3.67 -0.54 4.36
C ARG A 150 4.27 -0.68 5.75
N ALA A 151 3.79 0.10 6.73
CA ALA A 151 4.26 0.01 8.12
C ALA A 151 3.93 -1.34 8.76
N ARG A 152 2.70 -1.86 8.54
CA ARG A 152 2.29 -3.19 8.98
C ARG A 152 3.13 -4.29 8.31
N ASP A 153 3.33 -4.21 7.01
CA ASP A 153 4.03 -5.23 6.24
C ASP A 153 5.53 -5.28 6.67
N ALA A 154 6.16 -4.12 6.90
CA ALA A 154 7.51 -4.03 7.49
C ALA A 154 7.57 -4.52 8.96
N ALA A 155 6.49 -4.36 9.73
CA ALA A 155 6.41 -4.93 11.08
C ALA A 155 6.32 -6.47 11.05
N LEU A 156 5.61 -7.05 10.07
CA LEU A 156 5.56 -8.50 9.85
C LEU A 156 6.93 -9.05 9.44
N GLU A 157 7.66 -8.37 8.54
CA GLU A 157 9.04 -8.70 8.20
C GLU A 157 9.95 -8.68 9.44
N ARG A 158 9.82 -7.67 10.30
CA ARG A 158 10.57 -7.60 11.57
C ARG A 158 10.24 -8.76 12.51
N VAL A 159 8.97 -9.17 12.61
CA VAL A 159 8.56 -10.34 13.41
C VAL A 159 9.20 -11.61 12.87
N GLN A 160 9.14 -11.85 11.56
CA GLN A 160 9.79 -13.01 10.93
C GLN A 160 11.29 -13.04 11.19
N MET A 161 11.98 -11.89 11.12
CA MET A 161 13.41 -11.81 11.44
C MET A 161 13.70 -12.13 12.91
N LEU A 162 12.83 -11.73 13.85
CA LEU A 162 12.95 -12.08 15.27
C LEU A 162 12.68 -13.57 15.52
N GLU A 163 11.73 -14.18 14.81
CA GLU A 163 11.51 -15.63 14.84
C GLU A 163 12.76 -16.40 14.38
N GLN A 164 13.40 -15.96 13.28
CA GLN A 164 14.67 -16.57 12.83
C GLN A 164 15.80 -16.35 13.84
N GLN A 165 15.87 -15.19 14.51
CA GLN A 165 16.86 -14.93 15.56
C GLN A 165 16.66 -15.85 16.78
N ILE A 166 15.41 -16.08 17.20
CA ILE A 166 15.06 -17.00 18.29
C ILE A 166 15.46 -18.44 17.93
N LEU A 167 15.25 -18.87 16.68
CA LEU A 167 15.68 -20.18 16.19
C LEU A 167 17.21 -20.31 16.21
N ALA A 168 17.94 -19.32 15.69
CA ALA A 168 19.41 -19.32 15.71
C ALA A 168 19.97 -19.40 17.14
N TYR A 169 19.50 -18.56 18.07
CA TYR A 169 19.95 -18.59 19.45
C TYR A 169 19.57 -19.87 20.20
N LYS A 170 18.45 -20.51 19.84
CA LYS A 170 18.10 -21.84 20.34
C LYS A 170 19.12 -22.88 19.86
N ASP A 171 19.46 -22.88 18.57
CA ASP A 171 20.40 -23.85 18.00
C ASP A 171 21.83 -23.64 18.52
N ASP A 172 22.26 -22.38 18.71
CA ASP A 172 23.51 -22.02 19.38
C ASP A 172 23.54 -22.55 20.83
N PHE A 173 22.48 -22.31 21.60
CA PHE A 173 22.37 -22.79 22.99
C PHE A 173 22.38 -24.33 23.09
N MET A 174 21.69 -25.03 22.17
CA MET A 174 21.69 -26.48 22.12
C MET A 174 23.08 -27.04 21.72
N SER A 175 23.80 -26.34 20.85
CA SER A 175 25.17 -26.71 20.44
C SER A 175 26.17 -26.54 21.59
N GLU A 176 26.17 -25.38 22.24
CA GLU A 176 26.99 -25.08 23.43
C GLU A 176 26.69 -26.06 24.57
N ARG A 177 25.41 -26.43 24.78
CA ARG A 177 25.03 -27.47 25.72
C ARG A 177 25.65 -28.83 25.36
N ALA A 178 25.58 -29.22 24.08
CA ALA A 178 26.15 -30.49 23.64
C ALA A 178 27.69 -30.52 23.76
N ASP A 179 28.37 -29.39 23.56
CA ASP A 179 29.81 -29.25 23.82
C ASP A 179 30.14 -29.32 25.32
N ARG A 180 29.31 -28.69 26.18
CA ARG A 180 29.44 -28.83 27.63
C ARG A 180 29.26 -30.28 28.09
N GLU A 181 28.28 -31.00 27.56
CA GLU A 181 28.05 -32.42 27.88
C GLU A 181 29.23 -33.29 27.41
N ARG A 182 29.79 -33.04 26.21
CA ARG A 182 31.05 -33.66 25.74
C ARG A 182 32.22 -33.39 26.69
N ALA A 183 32.38 -32.14 27.13
CA ALA A 183 33.45 -31.76 28.07
C ALA A 183 33.27 -32.43 29.43
N GLN A 184 32.04 -32.56 29.94
CA GLN A 184 31.73 -33.26 31.19
C GLN A 184 32.10 -34.76 31.11
N SER A 185 31.70 -35.45 30.05
CA SER A 185 32.11 -36.86 29.82
C SER A 185 33.63 -36.99 29.78
N ARG A 186 34.33 -36.04 29.15
CA ARG A 186 35.81 -36.06 29.10
C ARG A 186 36.46 -35.77 30.45
N ILE A 187 35.85 -34.94 31.30
CA ILE A 187 36.31 -34.72 32.68
C ILE A 187 36.19 -36.04 33.45
N GLN A 188 35.02 -36.70 33.40
CA GLN A 188 34.80 -37.97 34.09
C GLN A 188 35.79 -39.06 33.64
N GLU A 189 36.02 -39.21 32.32
CA GLU A 189 37.06 -40.10 31.79
C GLU A 189 38.47 -39.80 32.32
N LEU A 190 38.79 -38.53 32.58
CA LEU A 190 40.10 -38.11 33.09
C LEU A 190 40.20 -38.34 34.60
N GLU A 191 39.12 -38.11 35.35
CA GLU A 191 39.00 -38.44 36.76
C GLU A 191 39.17 -39.95 37.00
N GLU A 192 38.51 -40.81 36.20
CA GLU A 192 38.69 -42.27 36.23
C GLU A 192 40.14 -42.71 35.94
N LYS A 193 40.81 -42.05 34.98
CA LYS A 193 42.22 -42.31 34.68
C LYS A 193 43.13 -41.86 35.82
N VAL A 194 42.84 -40.73 36.45
CA VAL A 194 43.59 -40.23 37.62
C VAL A 194 43.40 -41.17 38.82
N THR A 195 42.18 -41.63 39.13
CA THR A 195 41.95 -42.58 40.23
C THR A 195 42.63 -43.93 39.96
N SER A 196 42.59 -44.44 38.73
CA SER A 196 43.30 -45.65 38.31
C SER A 196 44.82 -45.52 38.46
N LEU A 197 45.40 -44.40 38.03
CA LEU A 197 46.84 -44.12 38.20
C LEU A 197 47.24 -43.96 39.67
N LEU A 198 46.45 -43.25 40.48
CA LEU A 198 46.68 -43.11 41.93
C LEU A 198 46.65 -44.47 42.61
N GLN A 199 45.67 -45.32 42.28
CA GLN A 199 45.58 -46.67 42.82
C GLN A 199 46.76 -47.54 42.37
N GLN A 200 47.19 -47.45 41.12
CA GLN A 200 48.38 -48.15 40.62
C GLN A 200 49.68 -47.69 41.32
N VAL A 201 49.79 -46.41 41.67
CA VAL A 201 50.92 -45.88 42.46
C VAL A 201 50.88 -46.43 43.90
N SER A 202 49.70 -46.46 44.55
CA SER A 202 49.53 -47.10 45.87
C SER A 202 49.97 -48.57 45.83
N TRP A 203 49.41 -49.37 44.92
CA TRP A 203 49.78 -50.80 44.78
C TRP A 203 51.29 -51.01 44.56
N ARG A 204 51.96 -50.10 43.85
CA ARG A 204 53.42 -50.16 43.69
C ARG A 204 54.19 -49.71 44.92
N GLN A 205 53.70 -48.75 45.70
CA GLN A 205 54.29 -48.38 46.99
C GLN A 205 54.12 -49.50 48.01
N ASP A 206 52.92 -50.06 48.15
CA ASP A 206 52.62 -51.18 49.07
C ASP A 206 53.44 -52.44 48.71
N SER A 207 53.62 -52.74 47.41
CA SER A 207 54.49 -53.83 46.95
C SER A 207 55.98 -53.55 47.18
N GLN A 208 56.39 -52.28 47.18
CA GLN A 208 57.78 -51.87 47.38
C GLN A 208 58.15 -51.76 48.87
N GLU A 209 57.18 -51.53 49.77
CA GLU A 209 57.36 -51.72 51.22
C GLU A 209 57.56 -53.19 51.60
N LEU A 210 56.85 -54.12 50.94
CA LEU A 210 57.04 -55.56 51.11
C LEU A 210 58.43 -56.07 50.68
N ASP A 211 59.13 -55.34 49.82
CA ASP A 211 60.50 -55.67 49.35
C ASP A 211 61.59 -54.74 49.93
N ALA A 212 61.24 -53.86 50.88
CA ALA A 212 62.14 -52.87 51.49
C ALA A 212 63.16 -53.48 52.49
N CYS A 213 63.43 -54.79 52.42
CA CYS A 213 64.26 -55.52 53.38
C CYS A 213 65.53 -56.13 52.76
N ARG A 214 66.21 -55.39 51.87
CA ARG A 214 67.66 -55.57 51.65
C ARG A 214 68.38 -54.28 51.24
N THR A 215 69.05 -53.67 52.21
CA THR A 215 70.02 -52.58 52.02
C THR A 215 71.12 -52.91 51.00
N HIS A 216 71.62 -51.90 50.27
CA HIS A 216 73.06 -51.58 50.26
C HIS A 216 73.31 -50.12 49.86
N ALA A 217 74.32 -49.50 50.49
CA ALA A 217 74.75 -48.12 50.24
C ALA A 217 75.80 -48.03 49.11
N GLY A 218 75.89 -46.88 48.44
CA GLY A 218 76.89 -46.67 47.38
C GLY A 218 76.98 -45.21 46.90
N SER A 219 77.81 -44.40 47.56
CA SER A 219 78.12 -43.03 47.14
C SER A 219 79.20 -43.01 46.04
N LYS A 220 79.04 -42.16 45.01
CA LYS A 220 80.01 -41.10 44.63
C LYS A 220 79.67 -40.28 43.38
N THR A 221 79.97 -38.99 43.52
CA THR A 221 80.30 -37.94 42.54
C THR A 221 80.90 -38.36 41.20
N ALA A 222 80.52 -37.70 40.09
CA ALA A 222 81.40 -36.74 39.36
C ALA A 222 80.79 -36.11 38.07
N LYS A 223 80.88 -34.77 38.00
CA LYS A 223 81.27 -33.90 36.87
C LYS A 223 80.76 -34.14 35.44
N TYR A 224 80.02 -33.13 34.95
CA TYR A 224 80.33 -32.30 33.76
C TYR A 224 80.71 -33.00 32.43
N LEU A 225 79.97 -32.69 31.36
CA LEU A 225 80.52 -31.98 30.19
C LEU A 225 79.40 -31.30 29.39
N ALA A 226 79.73 -30.21 28.70
CA ALA A 226 78.80 -29.43 27.89
C ALA A 226 79.49 -29.02 26.57
N THR A 227 78.76 -29.14 25.46
CA THR A 227 79.09 -28.58 24.12
C THR A 227 77.76 -28.43 23.37
N ASP A 228 77.23 -27.23 23.09
CA ASP A 228 77.53 -26.30 21.96
C ASP A 228 77.20 -26.88 20.56
N ALA A 229 76.64 -26.14 19.57
CA ALA A 229 76.30 -24.71 19.49
C ALA A 229 75.26 -24.38 18.39
N LEU A 230 74.57 -23.23 18.52
CA LEU A 230 74.07 -22.25 17.49
C LEU A 230 73.25 -22.74 16.25
N ALA A 231 72.27 -21.98 15.71
CA ALA A 231 72.21 -20.52 15.54
C ALA A 231 70.77 -19.92 15.45
N LEU A 232 70.63 -18.67 15.93
CA LEU A 232 70.06 -17.44 15.28
C LEU A 232 68.79 -17.57 14.40
N ILE A 233 67.73 -16.74 14.48
CA ILE A 233 67.69 -15.25 14.44
C ILE A 233 66.46 -14.66 15.21
N VAL A 234 66.58 -13.39 15.64
CA VAL A 234 65.63 -12.51 16.37
C VAL A 234 65.21 -11.34 15.42
N PRO A 235 63.95 -10.83 15.35
CA PRO A 235 63.41 -9.73 16.22
C PRO A 235 61.90 -9.83 16.61
N ARG A 236 61.45 -9.51 17.84
CA ARG A 236 61.28 -8.18 18.51
C ARG A 236 60.17 -7.32 17.84
N GLY A 237 59.17 -6.74 18.51
CA GLY A 237 58.69 -6.69 19.92
C GLY A 237 57.17 -6.38 19.92
N SER A 238 56.43 -6.01 20.99
CA SER A 238 56.77 -5.58 22.35
C SER A 238 55.58 -5.83 23.32
N ARG A 239 55.85 -5.99 24.63
CA ARG A 239 54.90 -5.82 25.76
C ARG A 239 54.81 -4.30 26.14
N PRO A 240 54.21 -3.80 27.27
CA PRO A 240 53.50 -4.44 28.42
C PRO A 240 52.25 -3.73 29.02
N GLY A 241 51.58 -4.38 29.98
CA GLY A 241 50.84 -3.77 31.11
C GLY A 241 49.42 -3.22 30.80
N THR A 242 48.53 -2.92 31.76
CA THR A 242 48.52 -2.95 33.25
C THR A 242 47.05 -2.91 33.70
N GLY A 243 46.56 -3.44 34.83
CA GLY A 243 47.13 -4.21 35.95
C GLY A 243 46.10 -4.35 37.10
N SER A 244 46.38 -5.16 38.13
CA SER A 244 45.45 -5.46 39.24
C SER A 244 45.30 -4.32 40.26
N GLN A 245 44.12 -4.20 40.89
CA GLN A 245 43.95 -3.66 42.25
C GLN A 245 42.91 -4.46 43.04
N GLN A 246 43.11 -4.52 44.37
CA GLN A 246 42.37 -5.30 45.37
C GLN A 246 42.18 -4.37 46.58
N LEU A 247 40.98 -4.29 47.17
CA LEU A 247 40.73 -3.91 48.58
C LEU A 247 39.24 -4.04 48.99
N GLU A 248 39.02 -4.12 50.30
CA GLU A 248 37.84 -4.62 51.04
C GLU A 248 36.82 -3.53 51.49
N PRO A 249 35.64 -3.86 52.08
CA PRO A 249 34.51 -2.93 52.33
C PRO A 249 34.59 -2.19 53.70
N PRO A 250 33.60 -1.33 54.06
CA PRO A 250 32.61 -1.78 55.07
C PRO A 250 31.18 -1.13 55.07
N ALA A 251 30.27 -1.83 55.77
CA ALA A 251 29.13 -1.36 56.60
C ALA A 251 27.83 -0.73 56.01
N GLU A 252 26.74 -1.53 56.10
CA GLU A 252 25.50 -1.29 56.89
C GLU A 252 24.86 0.13 56.94
N ASP A 253 23.69 0.27 56.32
CA ASP A 253 22.44 0.97 56.76
C ASP A 253 21.64 1.46 55.52
N GLY A 254 20.35 1.20 55.36
CA GLY A 254 19.45 0.32 56.11
C GLY A 254 18.12 0.15 55.36
N HIS A 255 17.55 -1.05 55.38
CA HIS A 255 16.20 -1.32 54.88
C HIS A 255 15.22 -1.51 56.05
N PRO A 256 14.08 -0.81 56.00
CA PRO A 256 12.82 -1.41 56.42
C PRO A 256 11.76 -1.29 55.32
N GLY A 257 10.83 -2.26 55.29
CA GLY A 257 9.61 -2.14 54.47
C GLY A 257 9.59 -2.94 53.18
N ALA A 258 9.80 -4.25 53.27
CA ALA A 258 9.31 -5.19 52.25
C ALA A 258 7.77 -5.22 52.27
N ALA A 259 7.13 -4.26 51.60
CA ALA A 259 5.78 -4.44 51.09
C ALA A 259 5.89 -5.17 49.74
N GLN A 260 5.12 -6.23 49.57
CA GLN A 260 5.12 -7.08 48.37
C GLN A 260 4.79 -6.24 47.13
N LYS A 261 5.80 -5.89 46.33
CA LYS A 261 5.56 -5.32 45.00
C LYS A 261 5.28 -6.49 44.06
N GLY A 262 4.00 -6.83 43.95
CA GLY A 262 3.53 -7.94 43.13
C GLY A 262 4.00 -7.79 41.69
N GLN A 263 4.49 -8.88 41.11
CA GLN A 263 4.69 -8.97 39.66
C GLN A 263 3.31 -9.23 39.02
N GLY A 264 2.42 -8.23 39.04
CA GLY A 264 1.03 -8.41 38.61
C GLY A 264 0.06 -7.33 39.11
N ASP A 265 0.45 -6.06 39.02
CA ASP A 265 -0.42 -4.92 39.36
C ASP A 265 -0.73 -4.11 38.08
N LEU A 266 -1.96 -4.23 37.58
CA LEU A 266 -2.50 -3.43 36.48
C LEU A 266 -2.85 -2.02 36.97
N GLN A 267 -2.56 -0.98 36.20
CA GLN A 267 -2.77 0.42 36.61
C GLN A 267 -3.70 1.18 35.67
N CYS A 268 -4.59 2.00 36.24
CA CYS A 268 -5.40 2.92 35.45
C CYS A 268 -4.53 4.06 34.89
N PRO A 269 -4.46 4.28 33.57
CA PRO A 269 -3.55 5.25 32.97
C PRO A 269 -3.91 6.73 33.26
N HIS A 270 -5.08 7.01 33.84
CA HIS A 270 -5.54 8.37 34.13
C HIS A 270 -5.32 8.81 35.59
N CYS A 271 -5.57 7.93 36.56
CA CYS A 271 -5.44 8.25 37.99
C CYS A 271 -4.31 7.47 38.70
N LEU A 272 -3.64 6.55 38.00
CA LEU A 272 -2.59 5.66 38.51
C LEU A 272 -3.04 4.76 39.68
N HIS A 273 -4.34 4.50 39.81
CA HIS A 273 -4.85 3.54 40.78
C HIS A 273 -4.46 2.11 40.36
N CYS A 274 -3.93 1.33 41.32
CA CYS A 274 -3.46 -0.03 41.12
C CYS A 274 -4.56 -1.05 41.42
N PHE A 275 -4.61 -2.08 40.59
CA PHE A 275 -5.48 -3.25 40.66
C PHE A 275 -4.60 -4.49 40.54
N SER A 276 -4.90 -5.58 41.23
CA SER A 276 -4.16 -6.83 41.01
C SER A 276 -4.55 -7.46 39.66
N ASP A 277 -3.73 -8.38 39.13
CA ASP A 277 -4.00 -9.12 37.89
C ASP A 277 -5.38 -9.82 37.88
N GLU A 278 -5.89 -10.24 39.06
CA GLU A 278 -7.22 -10.87 39.19
C GLU A 278 -8.39 -9.87 39.07
N GLN A 279 -8.13 -8.56 39.14
CA GLN A 279 -9.12 -7.48 39.17
C GLN A 279 -9.32 -6.79 37.80
N GLY A 280 -8.95 -7.45 36.70
CA GLY A 280 -9.00 -6.86 35.36
C GLY A 280 -10.37 -6.32 34.92
N GLU A 281 -11.48 -6.95 35.33
CA GLU A 281 -12.84 -6.43 35.04
C GLU A 281 -13.18 -5.17 35.84
N GLU A 282 -12.62 -5.02 37.04
CA GLU A 282 -12.83 -3.88 37.93
C GLU A 282 -12.02 -2.68 37.46
N LEU A 283 -10.79 -2.91 36.99
CA LEU A 283 -9.99 -1.92 36.26
C LEU A 283 -10.74 -1.39 35.03
N LEU A 284 -11.31 -2.27 34.19
CA LEU A 284 -12.03 -1.84 32.98
C LEU A 284 -13.26 -0.98 33.30
N ARG A 285 -14.01 -1.35 34.35
CA ARG A 285 -15.15 -0.55 34.84
C ARG A 285 -14.69 0.80 35.38
N HIS A 286 -13.63 0.80 36.18
CA HIS A 286 -13.02 2.01 36.72
C HIS A 286 -12.48 2.94 35.64
N VAL A 287 -11.83 2.43 34.58
CA VAL A 287 -11.37 3.23 33.43
C VAL A 287 -12.56 3.87 32.70
N ALA A 288 -13.69 3.17 32.55
CA ALA A 288 -14.89 3.74 31.93
C ALA A 288 -15.53 4.88 32.75
N GLU A 289 -15.32 4.91 34.07
CA GLU A 289 -15.78 5.98 34.97
C GLU A 289 -14.74 7.10 35.14
N CYS A 290 -13.45 6.77 35.17
CA CYS A 290 -12.34 7.70 35.37
C CYS A 290 -11.99 8.54 34.12
N CYS A 291 -12.49 8.16 32.95
CA CYS A 291 -12.26 8.84 31.67
C CYS A 291 -13.42 9.76 31.22
N GLN A 292 -14.40 10.02 32.11
CA GLN A 292 -15.51 10.96 31.89
C GLN A 292 -15.20 12.35 32.48
#